data_AF-A0ABD5DX09-F1
#
_entry.id   AF-A0ABD5DX09-F1
#
_cell.length_a   1.000
_cell.length_b   1.000
_cell.length_c   1.000
_cell.angle_alpha   90.00
_cell.angle_beta   90.00
_cell.angle_gamma   90.00
#
_symmetry.space_group_name_H-M   'P 1'
#
loop_
_entity.id
_entity.type
_entity.pdbx_description
1 polymer ?
#
loop_
_entity_poly.entity_id
_entity_poly.type
_entity_poly.pdbx_seq_one_letter_code
_entity_poly.pdbx_strand_id
1 'polypeptide(L)'
;MSENSKPQHPTPGALRSELRIELHTRYAISLWQGRRSSEGKSAIMGMPRFFQLAGRINQDSLTDNPWADATMLHLEKLIGAS
;
A
#
# COMPACT_ATOMS: atom_id res chain seq x y z
N MET A 1 -27.54 -18.48 16.90
CA MET A 1 -26.41 -18.71 15.99
C MET A 1 -25.38 -17.65 16.30
N SER A 2 -24.45 -17.95 17.21
CA SER A 2 -23.40 -17.01 17.62
C SER A 2 -22.04 -17.56 17.24
N GLU A 3 -21.29 -16.66 16.59
CA GLU A 3 -19.85 -16.44 16.76
C GLU A 3 -18.88 -17.48 16.16
N ASN A 4 -18.03 -17.02 15.23
CA ASN A 4 -16.62 -16.78 15.55
C ASN A 4 -15.86 -16.18 14.34
N SER A 5 -15.91 -14.86 14.18
CA SER A 5 -14.97 -14.11 13.35
C SER A 5 -13.62 -14.09 14.09
N LYS A 6 -12.76 -15.07 13.81
CA LYS A 6 -11.44 -15.14 14.45
C LYS A 6 -10.60 -13.91 14.06
N PRO A 7 -10.02 -13.17 15.03
CA PRO A 7 -9.02 -12.17 14.71
C PRO A 7 -7.75 -12.87 14.20
N GLN A 8 -7.28 -12.46 13.03
CA GLN A 8 -6.03 -12.94 12.44
C GLN A 8 -4.87 -12.30 13.20
N HIS A 9 -4.42 -12.96 14.27
CA HIS A 9 -3.21 -12.55 14.96
C HIS A 9 -2.00 -12.83 14.06
N PRO A 10 -1.18 -11.83 13.70
CA PRO A 10 0.02 -12.07 12.92
C PRO A 10 0.99 -12.94 13.71
N THR A 11 1.15 -14.19 13.29
CA THR A 11 2.07 -15.16 13.90
C THR A 11 3.52 -14.67 13.74
N PRO A 12 4.35 -14.71 14.80
CA PRO A 12 5.79 -14.49 14.67
C PRO A 12 6.37 -15.53 13.68
N GLY A 13 6.84 -15.06 12.51
CA GLY A 13 7.35 -15.94 11.44
C GLY A 13 6.59 -15.86 10.11
N ALA A 14 5.55 -15.02 9.98
CA ALA A 14 4.93 -14.76 8.68
C ALA A 14 5.96 -14.31 7.64
N LEU A 15 5.86 -14.84 6.42
CA LEU A 15 6.76 -14.53 5.30
C LEU A 15 6.78 -13.02 5.04
N ARG A 16 7.89 -12.37 5.37
CA ARG A 16 8.13 -10.97 5.02
C ARG A 16 8.87 -10.95 3.70
N SER A 17 8.23 -10.47 2.64
CA SER A 17 8.92 -10.20 1.38
C SER A 17 9.96 -9.09 1.61
N GLU A 18 11.23 -9.36 1.36
CA GLU A 18 12.27 -8.35 1.30
C GLU A 18 12.38 -7.83 -0.14
N LEU A 19 12.21 -6.52 -0.32
CA LEU A 19 12.33 -5.84 -1.61
C LEU A 19 13.41 -4.76 -1.49
N ARG A 20 14.47 -4.87 -2.29
CA ARG A 20 15.53 -3.86 -2.38
C ARG A 20 15.44 -3.15 -3.74
N ILE A 21 15.31 -1.83 -3.71
CA ILE A 21 15.28 -0.98 -4.91
C ILE A 21 16.42 0.02 -4.83
N GLU A 22 17.24 0.07 -5.88
CA GLU A 22 18.34 1.02 -6.02
C GLU A 22 17.95 2.12 -7.02
N LEU A 23 18.12 3.38 -6.62
CA LEU A 23 17.67 4.56 -7.36
C LEU A 23 18.89 5.42 -7.74
N HIS A 24 19.14 5.59 -9.04
CA HIS A 24 20.33 6.30 -9.52
C HIS A 24 20.06 7.72 -10.05
N THR A 25 18.79 8.16 -10.11
CA THR A 25 18.44 9.49 -10.61
C THR A 25 17.80 10.33 -9.51
N ARG A 26 18.10 11.64 -9.52
CA ARG A 26 17.49 12.59 -8.59
C ARG A 26 15.96 12.59 -8.68
N TYR A 27 15.42 12.44 -9.89
CA TYR A 27 13.98 12.38 -10.11
C TYR A 27 13.35 11.15 -9.45
N ALA A 28 13.92 9.96 -9.66
CA ALA A 28 13.43 8.73 -9.04
C ALA A 28 13.54 8.77 -7.50
N ILE A 29 14.64 9.32 -6.96
CA ILE A 29 14.82 9.51 -5.52
C ILE A 29 13.75 10.46 -4.95
N SER A 30 13.48 11.57 -5.64
CA SER A 30 12.46 12.53 -5.19
C SER A 30 11.05 11.96 -5.27
N LEU A 31 10.73 11.18 -6.30
CA LEU A 31 9.46 10.46 -6.39
C LEU A 31 9.34 9.42 -5.28
N TRP A 32 10.42 8.69 -5.02
CA TRP A 32 10.47 7.67 -3.97
C TRP A 32 10.22 8.26 -2.59
N GLN A 33 10.89 9.37 -2.25
CA GLN A 33 10.70 10.05 -0.97
C GLN A 33 9.35 10.78 -0.88
N GLY A 34 8.81 11.21 -2.02
CA GLY A 34 7.68 12.13 -2.07
C GLY A 34 8.07 13.54 -1.62
N ARG A 35 7.08 14.33 -1.23
CA ARG A 35 7.28 15.73 -0.83
C ARG A 35 6.36 16.07 0.33
N ARG A 36 6.89 16.72 1.37
CA ARG A 36 6.05 17.29 2.45
C ARG A 36 5.25 18.47 1.94
N SER A 37 4.13 18.77 2.61
CA SER A 37 3.39 19.99 2.31
C SER A 37 4.26 21.21 2.66
N SER A 38 4.16 22.24 1.83
CA SER A 38 4.80 23.54 1.99
C SER A 38 3.77 24.60 1.60
N GLU A 39 4.00 25.86 1.95
CA GLU A 39 3.14 26.98 1.53
C GLU A 39 2.78 26.89 0.04
N GLY A 40 1.47 26.82 -0.25
CA GLY A 40 0.92 26.70 -1.60
C GLY A 40 1.13 25.35 -2.32
N LYS A 41 1.72 24.33 -1.66
CA LYS A 41 2.01 23.02 -2.26
C LYS A 41 1.54 21.87 -1.36
N SER A 42 0.63 21.06 -1.89
CA SER A 42 0.19 19.83 -1.25
C SER A 42 1.33 18.82 -1.12
N ALA A 43 1.24 17.98 -0.08
CA ALA A 43 2.14 16.85 0.09
C ALA A 43 1.95 15.84 -1.04
N ILE A 44 3.05 15.26 -1.50
CA ILE A 44 3.06 14.13 -2.44
C ILE A 44 3.49 12.91 -1.65
N MET A 45 2.66 11.87 -1.67
CA MET A 45 2.97 10.60 -1.03
C MET A 45 4.19 9.97 -1.72
N GLY A 46 5.19 9.59 -0.93
CA GLY A 46 6.31 8.80 -1.43
C GLY A 46 5.95 7.33 -1.63
N MET A 47 6.71 6.65 -2.47
CA MET A 47 6.50 5.24 -2.81
C MET A 47 6.47 4.29 -1.59
N PRO A 48 7.34 4.43 -0.56
CA PRO A 48 7.27 3.56 0.62
C PRO A 48 5.92 3.63 1.34
N ARG A 49 5.34 4.84 1.45
CA ARG A 49 4.03 5.02 2.08
C ARG A 49 2.94 4.44 1.20
N PHE A 50 3.01 4.64 -0.11
CA PHE A 50 2.07 4.02 -1.05
C PHE A 50 2.05 2.49 -0.92
N PHE A 51 3.23 1.84 -0.91
CA PHE A 51 3.32 0.38 -0.76
C PHE A 51 2.75 -0.12 0.57
N GLN A 52 2.95 0.60 1.68
CA GLN A 52 2.34 0.25 2.96
C GLN A 52 0.81 0.28 2.90
N LEU A 53 0.23 1.30 2.29
CA LEU A 53 -1.23 1.38 2.13
C LEU A 53 -1.77 0.31 1.18
N ALA A 54 -1.12 0.09 0.03
CA ALA A 54 -1.50 -0.94 -0.92
C ALA A 54 -1.43 -2.35 -0.29
N GLY A 55 -0.38 -2.64 0.47
CA GLY A 55 -0.24 -3.91 1.20
C GLY A 55 -1.35 -4.11 2.22
N ARG A 56 -1.74 -3.05 2.95
CA ARG A 56 -2.88 -3.10 3.88
C ARG A 56 -4.20 -3.35 3.14
N ILE A 57 -4.46 -2.64 2.04
CA ILE A 57 -5.68 -2.84 1.24
C ILE A 57 -5.74 -4.28 0.72
N ASN A 58 -4.62 -4.83 0.25
CA ASN A 58 -4.55 -6.21 -0.20
C ASN A 58 -4.83 -7.20 0.94
N GLN A 59 -4.25 -6.99 2.13
CA GLN A 59 -4.50 -7.84 3.29
C GLN A 59 -5.96 -7.75 3.78
N ASP A 60 -6.54 -6.54 3.76
CA ASP A 60 -7.93 -6.32 4.15
C ASP A 60 -8.89 -6.94 3.11
N SER A 61 -8.55 -6.91 1.82
CA SER A 61 -9.26 -7.60 0.73
C SER A 61 -9.23 -9.12 0.92
N LEU A 62 -8.07 -9.69 1.27
CA LEU A 62 -7.94 -11.11 1.61
C LEU A 62 -8.76 -11.53 2.85
N THR A 63 -9.22 -10.57 3.65
CA THR A 63 -10.05 -10.79 4.85
C THR A 63 -11.56 -10.60 4.56
N ASP A 64 -11.97 -10.66 3.29
CA ASP A 64 -13.34 -10.47 2.81
C ASP A 64 -13.94 -9.08 3.11
N ASN A 65 -13.14 -8.01 3.00
CA ASN A 65 -13.66 -6.64 3.09
C ASN A 65 -14.13 -6.13 1.72
N PRO A 66 -15.46 -5.95 1.49
CA PRO A 66 -15.99 -5.56 0.18
C PRO A 66 -15.49 -4.21 -0.33
N TRP A 67 -15.17 -3.29 0.59
CA TRP A 67 -14.64 -1.96 0.25
C TRP A 67 -13.17 -2.03 -0.14
N ALA A 68 -12.41 -2.93 0.48
CA ALA A 68 -11.02 -3.16 0.12
C ALA A 68 -10.92 -3.81 -1.27
N ASP A 69 -11.80 -4.75 -1.59
CA ASP A 69 -11.88 -5.38 -2.92
C ASP A 69 -12.16 -4.35 -4.03
N ALA A 70 -13.17 -3.51 -3.83
CA ALA A 70 -13.51 -2.46 -4.79
C ALA A 70 -12.35 -1.46 -4.98
N THR A 71 -11.67 -1.11 -3.88
CA THR A 71 -10.51 -0.21 -3.92
C THR A 71 -9.31 -0.86 -4.62
N MET A 72 -9.05 -2.15 -4.37
CA MET A 72 -8.00 -2.92 -5.02
C MET A 72 -8.23 -3.01 -6.53
N LEU A 73 -9.46 -3.32 -6.95
CA LEU A 73 -9.83 -3.35 -8.37
C LEU A 73 -9.65 -1.98 -9.03
N HIS A 74 -10.01 -0.90 -8.34
CA HIS A 74 -9.78 0.45 -8.86
C HIS A 74 -8.29 0.77 -8.99
N LEU A 75 -7.49 0.39 -7.99
CA LEU A 75 -6.04 0.57 -8.00
C LEU A 75 -5.39 -0.18 -9.17
N GLU A 76 -5.76 -1.43 -9.39
CA GLU A 76 -5.27 -2.25 -10.49
C GLU A 76 -5.62 -1.63 -11.85
N LYS A 77 -6.84 -1.13 -12.01
CA LYS A 77 -7.25 -0.41 -13.24
C LYS A 77 -6.41 0.84 -13.48
N LEU A 78 -6.12 1.63 -12.43
CA LEU A 78 -5.32 2.85 -12.58
C LEU A 78 -3.87 2.55 -12.96
N ILE A 79 -3.27 1.48 -12.44
CA ILE A 79 -1.89 1.10 -12.73
C ILE A 79 -1.79 0.41 -14.09
N GLY A 80 -2.70 -0.52 -14.38
CA GLY A 80 -2.71 -1.33 -15.60
C GLY A 80 -3.22 -0.62 -16.85
N ALA A 81 -3.84 0.56 -16.72
CA ALA A 81 -4.30 1.38 -17.85
C ALA A 81 -3.20 2.28 -18.47
N SER A 82 -1.93 1.94 -18.29
CA SER A 82 -0.77 2.68 -18.83
C SER A 82 -0.49 2.35 -20.29
#